data_AF-A0A2G5B6Q9-F1
#
_entry.id   AF-A0A2G5B6Q9-F1
#
_cell.length_a   1.000
_cell.length_b   1.000
_cell.length_c   1.000
_cell.angle_alpha   90.00
_cell.angle_beta   90.00
_cell.angle_gamma   90.00
#
_symmetry.space_group_name_H-M   'P 1'
#
loop_
_entity.id
_entity.type
_entity.pdbx_description
1 polymer ?
#
loop_
_entity_poly.entity_id
_entity_poly.type
_entity_poly.pdbx_seq_one_letter_code
_entity_poly.pdbx_strand_id
1 'polypeptide(L)'
;MRKVANKSSGASLRGENSPAKVRQRKIHGSAKETGDATEDETGRSVPQEDSKKRWRNWRQRTVFTFVMIGGFFTVIALGPLSIMLMVLCLQVMIYREVISLSSVPKKERDLPWARAMNAYFLGCLEYYLYGQNMHRALKRHPWLEAHLQPVFAHHTFISFSMYLVGFVWFVGTLRKGYYRFQMGQFAWTHMALALVVMQSQFMIENIFEGIFWFFLPIALVIVNDIFAYVFGFFFGRHQLIELSPKKTWEGYIGGGLMTMVFGFVLTALLSDWKFVVCPPPNLHMTAFSDVQCDVNPVFVPRDYRLPAAVTALLEVLLRRSITTVTIRPVQFHSLAISAFASLIAPFGGFFASGVKRAFNIKDFGNSIPGHGGVTDRFDCQFIMAAFSHTYYSSFIRMSTVTVGSLFSSFLVLNSDKQLELYQSIQEFLQSSGSLAPSAIGAMSETAV
;
A
#
# COMPACT_ATOMS: atom_id res chain seq x y z
N MET A 1 20.65 -61.53 5.89
CA MET A 1 20.07 -62.87 6.15
C MET A 1 18.58 -62.85 5.81
N ARG A 2 18.16 -63.80 4.96
CA ARG A 2 16.80 -64.33 4.66
C ARG A 2 15.66 -63.39 4.19
N LYS A 3 15.39 -63.50 2.88
CA LYS A 3 14.07 -63.49 2.23
C LYS A 3 13.10 -64.48 2.91
N VAL A 4 11.81 -64.16 2.96
CA VAL A 4 10.71 -65.08 2.56
C VAL A 4 9.56 -64.25 1.98
N ALA A 5 9.15 -64.63 0.78
CA ALA A 5 7.92 -64.21 0.12
C ALA A 5 6.79 -65.21 0.44
N ASN A 6 5.53 -64.78 0.44
CA ASN A 6 4.47 -65.67 -0.04
C ASN A 6 3.30 -64.89 -0.66
N LYS A 7 2.67 -65.53 -1.65
CA LYS A 7 1.74 -65.01 -2.66
C LYS A 7 0.49 -65.91 -2.72
N SER A 8 -0.64 -65.36 -3.17
CA SER A 8 -1.92 -66.00 -3.62
C SER A 8 -2.87 -66.48 -2.51
N SER A 9 -4.20 -66.37 -2.57
CA SER A 9 -5.23 -66.29 -3.64
C SER A 9 -6.36 -65.33 -3.21
N GLY A 10 -7.22 -64.70 -4.02
CA GLY A 10 -7.82 -65.09 -5.28
C GLY A 10 -9.32 -65.43 -5.09
N ALA A 11 -10.21 -64.43 -5.15
CA ALA A 11 -11.66 -64.63 -5.37
C ALA A 11 -12.28 -63.37 -6.01
N SER A 12 -12.91 -63.57 -7.15
CA SER A 12 -13.48 -62.59 -8.08
C SER A 12 -14.99 -62.49 -7.87
N LEU A 13 -15.57 -61.29 -7.89
CA LEU A 13 -16.94 -61.05 -8.36
C LEU A 13 -17.04 -59.68 -9.09
N ARG A 14 -17.60 -59.75 -10.30
CA ARG A 14 -18.15 -58.68 -11.17
C ARG A 14 -18.93 -57.63 -10.36
N GLY A 15 -19.05 -56.35 -10.70
CA GLY A 15 -18.88 -55.61 -11.96
C GLY A 15 -20.12 -54.72 -12.12
N GLU A 16 -19.99 -53.38 -12.13
CA GLU A 16 -21.07 -52.49 -12.59
C GLU A 16 -20.58 -51.06 -12.91
N ASN A 17 -20.59 -50.79 -14.22
CA ASN A 17 -20.81 -49.56 -15.00
C ASN A 17 -20.64 -48.15 -14.40
N SER A 18 -19.80 -47.39 -15.11
CA SER A 18 -19.62 -45.94 -15.11
C SER A 18 -20.68 -45.26 -16.00
N PRO A 19 -21.29 -44.11 -15.63
CA PRO A 19 -22.13 -43.36 -16.54
C PRO A 19 -21.36 -42.22 -17.24
N ALA A 20 -21.64 -42.13 -18.54
CA ALA A 20 -21.06 -41.25 -19.52
C ALA A 20 -21.34 -39.74 -19.30
N LYS A 21 -20.40 -38.93 -19.79
CA LYS A 21 -20.48 -37.47 -19.93
C LYS A 21 -21.69 -37.05 -20.78
N VAL A 22 -22.64 -36.35 -20.16
CA VAL A 22 -23.73 -35.65 -20.86
C VAL A 22 -23.24 -34.31 -21.40
N ARG A 23 -23.21 -34.20 -22.73
CA ARG A 23 -22.89 -33.02 -23.54
C ARG A 23 -24.12 -32.12 -23.59
N GLN A 24 -24.15 -31.03 -22.82
CA GLN A 24 -25.21 -30.02 -22.91
C GLN A 24 -25.09 -29.23 -24.23
N ARG A 25 -26.04 -29.47 -25.14
CA ARG A 25 -26.32 -28.63 -26.31
C ARG A 25 -26.99 -27.34 -25.83
N LYS A 26 -26.37 -26.18 -26.09
CA LYS A 26 -27.03 -24.87 -26.02
C LYS A 26 -27.69 -24.60 -27.37
N ILE A 27 -29.01 -24.42 -27.34
CA ILE A 27 -29.84 -23.94 -28.44
C ILE A 27 -29.65 -22.42 -28.51
N HIS A 28 -29.29 -21.88 -29.67
CA HIS A 28 -29.49 -20.48 -30.01
C HIS A 28 -30.20 -20.40 -31.36
N GLY A 29 -31.33 -19.70 -31.34
CA GLY A 29 -32.22 -19.50 -32.47
C GLY A 29 -31.58 -18.63 -33.55
N SER A 30 -31.95 -18.95 -34.77
CA SER A 30 -31.64 -18.24 -35.99
C SER A 30 -32.47 -16.94 -36.06
N ALA A 31 -31.80 -15.82 -36.30
CA ALA A 31 -32.39 -14.67 -36.99
C ALA A 31 -31.37 -14.23 -38.05
N LYS A 32 -31.87 -14.20 -39.29
CA LYS A 32 -31.17 -14.05 -40.55
C LYS A 32 -31.19 -12.56 -40.91
N GLU A 33 -30.05 -11.92 -41.10
CA GLU A 33 -29.97 -10.65 -41.83
C GLU A 33 -28.77 -10.68 -42.79
N THR A 34 -29.02 -10.16 -43.97
CA THR A 34 -28.36 -10.38 -45.26
C THR A 34 -27.45 -9.23 -45.68
N GLY A 35 -26.37 -9.54 -46.42
CA GLY A 35 -25.56 -8.62 -47.24
C GLY A 35 -24.46 -7.91 -46.43
N ASP A 36 -23.20 -7.81 -46.85
CA ASP A 36 -22.63 -7.75 -48.18
C ASP A 36 -21.15 -8.22 -48.09
N ALA A 37 -20.70 -9.06 -49.03
CA ALA A 37 -19.37 -9.64 -49.03
C ALA A 37 -18.65 -9.26 -50.32
N THR A 38 -17.71 -8.33 -50.23
CA THR A 38 -16.67 -8.15 -51.25
C THR A 38 -15.59 -9.20 -51.04
N GLU A 39 -15.44 -10.09 -52.02
CA GLU A 39 -14.38 -11.10 -52.09
C GLU A 39 -13.04 -10.44 -52.41
N ASP A 40 -11.99 -10.82 -51.67
CA ASP A 40 -10.60 -10.63 -52.05
C ASP A 40 -9.87 -11.97 -51.84
N GLU A 41 -9.20 -12.44 -52.90
CA GLU A 41 -8.52 -13.72 -52.98
C GLU A 41 -7.27 -13.76 -52.10
N THR A 42 -7.42 -14.11 -50.82
CA THR A 42 -6.43 -14.87 -50.03
C THR A 42 -7.10 -15.30 -48.72
N GLY A 43 -7.55 -16.56 -48.69
CA GLY A 43 -8.45 -17.12 -47.68
C GLY A 43 -7.92 -17.14 -46.25
N ARG A 44 -8.07 -16.03 -45.53
CA ARG A 44 -8.17 -16.00 -44.06
C ARG A 44 -9.09 -14.88 -43.59
N SER A 45 -10.40 -15.10 -43.68
CA SER A 45 -11.40 -14.22 -43.07
C SER A 45 -11.31 -14.31 -41.54
N VAL A 46 -10.69 -13.32 -40.90
CA VAL A 46 -10.87 -13.10 -39.46
C VAL A 46 -12.33 -12.66 -39.28
N PRO A 47 -13.14 -13.32 -38.43
CA PRO A 47 -14.54 -12.95 -38.27
C PRO A 47 -14.65 -11.46 -37.89
N GLN A 48 -15.47 -10.70 -38.62
CA GLN A 48 -15.67 -9.25 -38.40
C GLN A 48 -16.11 -8.94 -36.95
N GLU A 49 -16.74 -9.91 -36.28
CA GLU A 49 -17.17 -9.88 -34.88
C GLU A 49 -15.99 -9.87 -33.88
N ASP A 50 -14.90 -10.59 -34.17
CA ASP A 50 -13.70 -10.62 -33.34
C ASP A 50 -12.94 -9.29 -33.41
N SER A 51 -12.93 -8.63 -34.57
CA SER A 51 -12.33 -7.31 -34.75
C SER A 51 -13.08 -6.23 -33.97
N LYS A 52 -14.43 -6.20 -34.06
CA LYS A 52 -15.28 -5.26 -33.29
C LYS A 52 -15.13 -5.46 -31.78
N LYS A 53 -15.08 -6.71 -31.31
CA LYS A 53 -14.86 -7.04 -29.89
C LYS A 53 -13.47 -6.63 -29.41
N ARG A 54 -12.43 -6.80 -30.24
CA ARG A 54 -11.06 -6.36 -29.93
C ARG A 54 -10.96 -4.85 -29.81
N TRP A 55 -11.56 -4.11 -30.75
CA TRP A 55 -11.63 -2.64 -30.71
C TRP A 55 -12.41 -2.12 -29.50
N ARG A 56 -13.54 -2.76 -29.15
CA ARG A 56 -14.30 -2.43 -27.94
C ARG A 56 -13.45 -2.60 -26.68
N ASN A 57 -12.74 -3.73 -26.55
CA ASN A 57 -11.88 -4.00 -25.40
C ASN A 57 -10.70 -3.03 -25.32
N TRP A 58 -10.10 -2.69 -26.46
CA TRP A 58 -9.02 -1.69 -26.52
C TRP A 58 -9.53 -0.32 -26.11
N ARG A 59 -10.63 0.16 -26.70
CA ARG A 59 -11.27 1.44 -26.34
C ARG A 59 -11.61 1.49 -24.84
N GLN A 60 -12.19 0.42 -24.31
CA GLN A 60 -12.52 0.33 -22.89
C GLN A 60 -11.28 0.43 -22.01
N ARG A 61 -10.18 -0.26 -22.35
CA ARG A 61 -8.92 -0.17 -21.61
C ARG A 61 -8.34 1.24 -21.63
N THR A 62 -8.30 1.86 -22.80
CA THR A 62 -7.76 3.22 -22.96
C THR A 62 -8.57 4.23 -22.15
N VAL A 63 -9.91 4.21 -22.26
CA VAL A 63 -10.79 5.13 -21.52
C VAL A 63 -10.63 4.95 -20.00
N PHE A 64 -10.70 3.72 -19.50
CA PHE A 64 -10.56 3.47 -18.06
C PHE A 64 -9.16 3.80 -17.54
N THR A 65 -8.11 3.70 -18.37
CA THR A 65 -6.76 4.15 -18.01
C THR A 65 -6.73 5.66 -17.74
N PHE A 66 -7.29 6.47 -18.65
CA PHE A 66 -7.38 7.92 -18.44
C PHE A 66 -8.28 8.29 -17.26
N VAL A 67 -9.39 7.58 -17.06
CA VAL A 67 -10.28 7.78 -15.91
C VAL A 67 -9.56 7.48 -14.60
N MET A 68 -8.79 6.40 -14.51
CA MET A 68 -8.03 6.06 -13.31
C MET A 68 -6.93 7.08 -13.02
N ILE A 69 -6.16 7.49 -14.03
CA ILE A 69 -5.10 8.49 -13.87
C ILE A 69 -5.69 9.84 -13.44
N GLY A 70 -6.70 10.33 -14.17
CA GLY A 70 -7.37 11.58 -13.85
C GLY A 70 -8.02 11.56 -12.48
N GLY A 71 -8.69 10.45 -12.14
CA GLY A 71 -9.29 10.24 -10.82
C GLY A 71 -8.25 10.25 -9.70
N PHE A 72 -7.12 9.58 -9.88
CA PHE A 72 -6.03 9.53 -8.89
C PHE A 72 -5.45 10.92 -8.60
N PHE A 73 -5.11 11.69 -9.63
CA PHE A 73 -4.62 13.06 -9.45
C PHE A 73 -5.68 14.01 -8.91
N THR A 74 -6.96 13.81 -9.26
CA THR A 74 -8.07 14.57 -8.67
C THR A 74 -8.18 14.31 -7.17
N VAL A 75 -8.11 13.03 -6.75
CA VAL A 75 -8.11 12.66 -5.34
C VAL A 75 -6.90 13.27 -4.62
N ILE A 76 -5.70 13.23 -5.21
CA ILE A 76 -4.54 13.89 -4.61
C ILE A 76 -4.79 15.40 -4.45
N ALA A 77 -5.34 16.07 -5.47
CA ALA A 77 -5.60 17.51 -5.43
C ALA A 77 -6.67 17.91 -4.39
N LEU A 78 -7.67 17.05 -4.16
CA LEU A 78 -8.69 17.23 -3.13
C LEU A 78 -8.14 17.07 -1.70
N GLY A 79 -6.95 16.50 -1.55
CA GLY A 79 -6.20 16.52 -0.30
C GLY A 79 -6.25 15.24 0.55
N PRO A 80 -5.62 15.27 1.74
CA PRO A 80 -5.37 14.09 2.57
C PRO A 80 -6.62 13.28 2.92
N LEU A 81 -7.73 13.93 3.30
CA LEU A 81 -8.98 13.24 3.62
C LEU A 81 -9.48 12.38 2.47
N SER A 82 -9.44 12.92 1.25
CA SER A 82 -9.92 12.18 0.06
C SER A 82 -8.99 11.02 -0.31
N ILE A 83 -7.68 11.19 -0.15
CA ILE A 83 -6.70 10.11 -0.32
C ILE A 83 -6.95 8.99 0.70
N MET A 84 -7.17 9.35 1.98
CA MET A 84 -7.51 8.38 3.03
C MET A 84 -8.79 7.61 2.71
N LEU A 85 -9.87 8.29 2.32
CA LEU A 85 -11.12 7.64 1.93
C LEU A 85 -10.95 6.71 0.73
N MET A 86 -10.13 7.11 -0.25
CA MET A 86 -9.77 6.26 -1.38
C MET A 86 -9.02 5.00 -0.93
N VAL A 87 -8.01 5.13 -0.06
CA VAL A 87 -7.25 4.00 0.48
C VAL A 87 -8.16 3.04 1.25
N LEU A 88 -9.06 3.56 2.10
CA LEU A 88 -10.04 2.73 2.82
C LEU A 88 -10.99 2.01 1.86
N CYS A 89 -11.47 2.67 0.82
CA CYS A 89 -12.33 2.05 -0.19
C CYS A 89 -11.60 0.92 -0.93
N LEU A 90 -10.38 1.19 -1.41
CA LEU A 90 -9.55 0.21 -2.10
C LEU A 90 -9.21 -0.99 -1.20
N GLN A 91 -8.89 -0.74 0.07
CA GLN A 91 -8.66 -1.78 1.08
C GLN A 91 -9.88 -2.71 1.21
N VAL A 92 -11.09 -2.16 1.34
CA VAL A 92 -12.32 -2.97 1.44
C VAL A 92 -12.54 -3.78 0.16
N MET A 93 -12.28 -3.21 -1.02
CA MET A 93 -12.40 -3.93 -2.29
C MET A 93 -11.41 -5.09 -2.40
N ILE A 94 -10.13 -4.85 -2.07
CA ILE A 94 -9.08 -5.87 -2.08
C ILE A 94 -9.40 -6.98 -1.07
N TYR A 95 -9.79 -6.61 0.15
CA TYR A 95 -10.17 -7.56 1.17
C TYR A 95 -11.32 -8.47 0.69
N ARG A 96 -12.34 -7.89 0.05
CA ARG A 96 -13.45 -8.68 -0.53
C ARG A 96 -12.98 -9.64 -1.62
N GLU A 97 -12.10 -9.21 -2.52
CA GLU A 97 -11.51 -10.07 -3.56
C GLU A 97 -10.74 -11.24 -2.93
N VAL A 98 -9.88 -10.98 -1.94
CA VAL A 98 -9.08 -12.02 -1.26
C VAL A 98 -9.96 -12.99 -0.47
N ILE A 99 -10.96 -12.52 0.27
CA ILE A 99 -11.91 -13.40 1.00
C ILE A 99 -12.73 -14.25 0.03
N SER A 100 -13.08 -13.73 -1.15
CA SER A 100 -13.86 -14.49 -2.12
C SER A 100 -13.14 -15.75 -2.63
N LEU A 101 -11.80 -15.79 -2.58
CA LEU A 101 -11.00 -16.95 -2.99
C LEU A 101 -11.17 -18.17 -2.09
N SER A 102 -11.37 -17.98 -0.78
CA SER A 102 -11.61 -19.08 0.15
C SER A 102 -13.09 -19.49 0.19
N SER A 103 -13.99 -18.66 -0.35
CA SER A 103 -15.43 -18.92 -0.33
C SER A 103 -15.79 -20.16 -1.16
N VAL A 104 -16.56 -21.08 -0.55
CA VAL A 104 -17.12 -22.23 -1.26
C VAL A 104 -18.64 -22.13 -1.19
N PRO A 105 -19.34 -21.64 -2.25
CA PRO A 105 -20.75 -21.27 -2.18
C PRO A 105 -21.67 -22.37 -1.65
N LYS A 106 -21.36 -23.63 -1.99
CA LYS A 106 -22.12 -24.80 -1.54
C LYS A 106 -22.02 -25.03 -0.03
N LYS A 107 -20.84 -24.81 0.58
CA LYS A 107 -20.61 -24.96 2.02
C LYS A 107 -21.04 -23.72 2.81
N GLU A 108 -20.92 -22.55 2.21
CA GLU A 108 -21.37 -21.29 2.83
C GLU A 108 -22.90 -21.20 2.96
N ARG A 109 -23.65 -21.80 2.04
CA ARG A 109 -25.12 -21.87 2.17
C ARG A 109 -25.55 -22.55 3.47
N ASP A 110 -24.76 -23.51 3.94
CA ASP A 110 -25.03 -24.25 5.18
C ASP A 110 -24.50 -23.50 6.43
N LEU A 111 -23.84 -22.36 6.25
CA LEU A 111 -23.19 -21.52 7.26
C LEU A 111 -23.60 -20.03 7.09
N PRO A 112 -24.78 -19.62 7.57
CA PRO A 112 -25.34 -18.29 7.29
C PRO A 112 -24.49 -17.12 7.82
N TRP A 113 -23.71 -17.33 8.89
CA TRP A 113 -22.95 -16.28 9.55
C TRP A 113 -21.55 -16.04 8.97
N ALA A 114 -21.08 -16.85 8.01
CA ALA A 114 -19.70 -16.77 7.51
C ALA A 114 -19.36 -15.38 6.93
N ARG A 115 -20.25 -14.81 6.10
CA ARG A 115 -20.04 -13.49 5.49
C ARG A 115 -20.11 -12.35 6.50
N ALA A 116 -21.04 -12.43 7.45
CA ALA A 116 -21.19 -11.43 8.51
C ALA A 116 -19.95 -11.42 9.43
N MET A 117 -19.38 -12.59 9.71
CA MET A 117 -18.17 -12.73 10.52
C MET A 117 -16.97 -12.04 9.86
N ASN A 118 -16.78 -12.22 8.54
CA ASN A 118 -15.70 -11.58 7.81
C ASN A 118 -15.83 -10.03 7.84
N ALA A 119 -17.04 -9.51 7.63
CA ALA A 119 -17.31 -8.08 7.73
C ALA A 119 -17.10 -7.54 9.16
N TYR A 120 -17.45 -8.33 10.18
CA TYR A 120 -17.26 -7.95 11.58
C TYR A 120 -15.79 -7.81 11.95
N PHE A 121 -14.95 -8.80 11.62
CA PHE A 121 -13.51 -8.72 11.90
C PHE A 121 -12.82 -7.61 11.10
N LEU A 122 -13.27 -7.33 9.87
CA LEU A 122 -12.83 -6.17 9.11
C LEU A 122 -13.12 -4.86 9.87
N GLY A 123 -14.38 -4.64 10.26
CA GLY A 123 -14.76 -3.44 11.01
C GLY A 123 -14.06 -3.31 12.36
N CYS A 124 -13.82 -4.44 13.05
CA CYS A 124 -13.06 -4.46 14.30
C CYS A 124 -11.61 -3.98 14.10
N LEU A 125 -10.93 -4.47 13.07
CA LEU A 125 -9.55 -4.08 12.81
C LEU A 125 -9.48 -2.64 12.27
N GLU A 126 -10.39 -2.24 11.38
CA GLU A 126 -10.47 -0.86 10.89
C GLU A 126 -10.69 0.13 12.04
N TYR A 127 -11.57 -0.19 12.98
CA TYR A 127 -11.76 0.62 14.18
C TYR A 127 -10.48 0.71 15.01
N TYR A 128 -9.77 -0.39 15.22
CA TYR A 128 -8.53 -0.40 15.98
C TYR A 128 -7.43 0.44 15.30
N LEU A 129 -7.18 0.26 14.00
CA LEU A 129 -6.09 0.95 13.31
C LEU A 129 -6.42 2.43 12.98
N TYR A 130 -7.66 2.73 12.61
CA TYR A 130 -8.04 4.07 12.12
C TYR A 130 -8.80 4.92 13.14
N GLY A 131 -9.35 4.33 14.20
CA GLY A 131 -10.16 5.03 15.20
C GLY A 131 -9.41 6.19 15.88
N GLN A 132 -8.13 6.01 16.18
CA GLN A 132 -7.31 7.08 16.78
C GLN A 132 -7.04 8.22 15.79
N ASN A 133 -6.82 7.91 14.52
CA ASN A 133 -6.61 8.91 13.48
C ASN A 133 -7.90 9.69 13.20
N MET A 134 -9.08 9.07 13.36
CA MET A 134 -10.40 9.69 13.19
C MET A 134 -10.65 10.84 14.19
N HIS A 135 -10.11 10.76 15.42
CA HIS A 135 -10.25 11.83 16.41
C HIS A 135 -9.75 13.17 15.86
N ARG A 136 -8.67 13.18 15.07
CA ARG A 136 -8.16 14.42 14.42
C ARG A 136 -9.12 14.97 13.37
N ALA A 137 -9.89 14.12 12.70
CA ALA A 137 -10.90 14.52 11.72
C ALA A 137 -12.10 15.21 12.37
N LEU A 138 -12.45 14.78 13.58
CA LEU A 138 -13.66 15.19 14.28
C LEU A 138 -13.55 16.53 15.01
N LYS A 139 -12.33 17.08 15.16
CA LYS A 139 -12.08 18.40 15.77
C LYS A 139 -12.85 19.56 15.13
N ARG A 140 -13.34 19.40 13.91
CA ARG A 140 -14.20 20.39 13.22
C ARG A 140 -15.59 20.50 13.84
N HIS A 141 -16.06 19.47 14.54
CA HIS A 141 -17.39 19.41 15.13
C HIS A 141 -17.30 19.16 16.63
N PRO A 142 -17.08 20.20 17.45
CA PRO A 142 -16.86 20.09 18.90
C PRO A 142 -18.00 19.36 19.64
N TRP A 143 -19.24 19.51 19.16
CA TRP A 143 -20.40 18.79 19.70
C TRP A 143 -20.27 17.27 19.52
N LEU A 144 -19.85 16.83 18.34
CA LEU A 144 -19.68 15.42 18.03
C LEU A 144 -18.44 14.84 18.71
N GLU A 145 -17.37 15.63 18.81
CA GLU A 145 -16.17 15.30 19.58
C GLU A 145 -16.52 15.06 21.06
N ALA A 146 -17.28 15.96 21.70
CA ALA A 146 -17.68 15.80 23.09
C ALA A 146 -18.49 14.53 23.33
N HIS A 147 -19.40 14.18 22.41
CA HIS A 147 -20.22 12.97 22.54
C HIS A 147 -19.44 11.67 22.29
N LEU A 148 -18.44 11.72 21.39
CA LEU A 148 -17.60 10.57 21.05
C LEU A 148 -16.32 10.48 21.91
N GLN A 149 -16.06 11.47 22.78
CA GLN A 149 -14.88 11.49 23.63
C GLN A 149 -14.71 10.21 24.48
N PRO A 150 -15.77 9.61 25.06
CA PRO A 150 -15.63 8.35 25.78
C PRO A 150 -15.16 7.20 24.88
N VAL A 151 -15.58 7.20 23.61
CA VAL A 151 -15.20 6.20 22.61
C VAL A 151 -13.73 6.33 22.24
N PHE A 152 -13.20 7.55 22.12
CA PHE A 152 -11.78 7.78 21.88
C PHE A 152 -10.91 7.49 23.10
N ALA A 153 -11.36 7.91 24.29
CA ALA A 153 -10.62 7.69 25.54
C ALA A 153 -10.43 6.20 25.85
N HIS A 154 -11.42 5.36 25.52
CA HIS A 154 -11.38 3.92 25.77
C HIS A 154 -11.15 3.10 24.50
N HIS A 155 -10.62 3.71 23.44
CA HIS A 155 -10.45 3.11 22.10
C HIS A 155 -9.78 1.73 22.15
N THR A 156 -8.68 1.59 22.88
CA THR A 156 -7.95 0.31 23.02
C THR A 156 -8.80 -0.77 23.68
N PHE A 157 -9.50 -0.44 24.76
CA PHE A 157 -10.35 -1.38 25.49
C PHE A 157 -11.58 -1.80 24.68
N ILE A 158 -12.21 -0.85 23.98
CA ILE A 158 -13.32 -1.12 23.08
C ILE A 158 -12.87 -2.04 21.94
N SER A 159 -11.72 -1.77 21.33
CA SER A 159 -11.15 -2.59 20.27
C SER A 159 -10.89 -4.03 20.73
N PHE A 160 -10.27 -4.20 21.90
CA PHE A 160 -10.08 -5.51 22.51
C PHE A 160 -11.40 -6.24 22.76
N SER A 161 -12.39 -5.53 23.31
CA SER A 161 -13.72 -6.09 23.59
C SER A 161 -14.45 -6.52 22.32
N MET A 162 -14.40 -5.71 21.25
CA MET A 162 -14.97 -6.05 19.94
C MET A 162 -14.33 -7.33 19.38
N TYR A 163 -13.00 -7.44 19.42
CA TYR A 163 -12.33 -8.64 18.95
C TYR A 163 -12.76 -9.88 19.75
N LEU A 164 -12.83 -9.76 21.08
CA LEU A 164 -13.26 -10.86 21.96
C LEU A 164 -14.71 -11.29 21.69
N VAL A 165 -15.62 -10.34 21.47
CA VAL A 165 -17.02 -10.62 21.08
C VAL A 165 -17.06 -11.37 19.75
N GLY A 166 -16.28 -10.95 18.74
CA GLY A 166 -16.16 -11.66 17.47
C GLY A 166 -15.61 -13.07 17.62
N PHE A 167 -14.61 -13.25 18.48
CA PHE A 167 -14.03 -14.56 18.77
C PHE A 167 -15.03 -15.51 19.44
N VAL A 168 -15.72 -15.05 20.49
CA VAL A 168 -16.79 -15.83 21.15
C VAL A 168 -17.91 -16.15 20.18
N TRP A 169 -18.30 -15.19 19.34
CA TRP A 169 -19.30 -15.40 18.29
C TRP A 169 -18.86 -16.47 17.29
N PHE A 170 -17.61 -16.44 16.83
CA PHE A 170 -17.05 -17.47 15.95
C PHE A 170 -17.13 -18.86 16.59
N VAL A 171 -16.68 -19.01 17.83
CA VAL A 171 -16.74 -20.27 18.58
C VAL A 171 -18.18 -20.77 18.71
N GLY A 172 -19.13 -19.87 19.01
CA GLY A 172 -20.56 -20.20 19.11
C GLY A 172 -21.19 -20.66 17.78
N THR A 173 -20.61 -20.30 16.64
CA THR A 173 -21.09 -20.71 15.31
C THR A 173 -20.49 -22.04 14.81
N LEU A 174 -19.60 -22.68 15.57
CA LEU A 174 -18.96 -23.93 15.17
C LEU A 174 -19.98 -25.07 15.01
N ARG A 175 -19.99 -25.71 13.84
CA ARG A 175 -20.87 -26.83 13.52
C ARG A 175 -20.08 -28.11 13.29
N LYS A 176 -20.52 -29.20 13.91
CA LYS A 176 -19.93 -30.54 13.72
C LYS A 176 -19.95 -30.91 12.24
N GLY A 177 -18.86 -31.46 11.74
CA GLY A 177 -18.67 -31.78 10.31
C GLY A 177 -18.06 -30.64 9.48
N TYR A 178 -18.07 -29.39 9.97
CA TYR A 178 -17.53 -28.22 9.27
C TYR A 178 -16.27 -27.63 9.91
N TYR A 179 -15.76 -28.19 11.02
CA TYR A 179 -14.65 -27.60 11.80
C TYR A 179 -13.41 -27.25 10.95
N ARG A 180 -12.93 -28.17 10.11
CA ARG A 180 -11.76 -27.89 9.24
C ARG A 180 -12.01 -26.71 8.29
N PHE A 181 -13.23 -26.60 7.77
CA PHE A 181 -13.61 -25.50 6.88
C PHE A 181 -13.74 -24.19 7.67
N GLN A 182 -14.41 -24.18 8.83
CA GLN A 182 -14.59 -22.99 9.64
C GLN A 182 -13.27 -22.45 10.20
N MET A 183 -12.38 -23.34 10.68
CA MET A 183 -11.03 -22.95 11.10
C MET A 183 -10.19 -22.45 9.93
N GLY A 184 -10.33 -23.06 8.76
CA GLY A 184 -9.69 -22.58 7.53
C GLY A 184 -10.18 -21.19 7.11
N GLN A 185 -11.49 -20.92 7.18
CA GLN A 185 -12.05 -19.58 6.94
C GLN A 185 -11.53 -18.58 7.97
N PHE A 186 -11.56 -18.93 9.25
CA PHE A 186 -11.06 -18.05 10.31
C PHE A 186 -9.59 -17.68 10.11
N ALA A 187 -8.74 -18.65 9.79
CA ALA A 187 -7.33 -18.42 9.47
C ALA A 187 -7.16 -17.55 8.21
N TRP A 188 -7.92 -17.83 7.16
CA TRP A 188 -7.89 -17.05 5.92
C TRP A 188 -8.31 -15.60 6.14
N THR A 189 -9.37 -15.37 6.93
CA THR A 189 -9.85 -14.05 7.33
C THR A 189 -8.76 -13.26 8.06
N HIS A 190 -8.09 -13.86 9.04
CA HIS A 190 -7.02 -13.19 9.79
C HIS A 190 -5.78 -12.94 8.93
N MET A 191 -5.42 -13.88 8.07
CA MET A 191 -4.33 -13.69 7.10
C MET A 191 -4.65 -12.54 6.14
N ALA A 192 -5.86 -12.47 5.59
CA ALA A 192 -6.29 -11.39 4.70
C ALA A 192 -6.29 -10.03 5.41
N LEU A 193 -6.74 -9.97 6.66
CA LEU A 193 -6.67 -8.77 7.49
C LEU A 193 -5.22 -8.32 7.73
N ALA A 194 -4.32 -9.25 8.03
CA ALA A 194 -2.91 -8.94 8.25
C ALA A 194 -2.19 -8.46 6.97
N LEU A 195 -2.50 -9.06 5.82
CA LEU A 195 -1.86 -8.72 4.55
C LEU A 195 -2.42 -7.46 3.88
N VAL A 196 -3.70 -7.16 4.09
CA VAL A 196 -4.38 -6.04 3.43
C VAL A 196 -4.54 -4.87 4.39
N VAL A 197 -5.22 -5.07 5.53
CA VAL A 197 -5.69 -3.99 6.41
C VAL A 197 -4.58 -3.46 7.31
N MET A 198 -3.75 -4.32 7.89
CA MET A 198 -2.58 -3.86 8.67
C MET A 198 -1.58 -3.12 7.77
N GLN A 199 -1.39 -3.57 6.53
CA GLN A 199 -0.44 -2.93 5.62
C GLN A 199 -0.94 -1.58 5.09
N SER A 200 -2.25 -1.43 4.85
CA SER A 200 -2.83 -0.15 4.42
C SER A 200 -2.74 0.95 5.48
N GLN A 201 -2.60 0.62 6.77
CA GLN A 201 -2.34 1.62 7.80
C GLN A 201 -1.08 2.42 7.50
N PHE A 202 -0.01 1.76 7.04
CA PHE A 202 1.24 2.45 6.70
C PHE A 202 1.06 3.44 5.54
N MET A 203 0.14 3.19 4.60
CA MET A 203 -0.20 4.18 3.57
C MET A 203 -0.80 5.44 4.20
N ILE A 204 -1.70 5.28 5.16
CA ILE A 204 -2.35 6.39 5.85
C ILE A 204 -1.36 7.15 6.73
N GLU A 205 -0.48 6.46 7.43
CA GLU A 205 0.59 7.10 8.21
C GLU A 205 1.56 7.88 7.32
N ASN A 206 1.94 7.35 6.17
CA ASN A 206 2.74 8.09 5.19
C ASN A 206 2.04 9.38 4.72
N ILE A 207 0.71 9.36 4.52
CA ILE A 207 -0.06 10.57 4.15
C ILE A 207 0.07 11.65 5.25
N PHE A 208 0.04 11.26 6.52
CA PHE A 208 0.17 12.19 7.65
C PHE A 208 1.57 12.79 7.80
N GLU A 209 2.60 12.14 7.28
CA GLU A 209 3.97 12.67 7.26
C GLU A 209 4.24 13.56 6.03
N GLY A 210 3.30 13.60 5.08
CA GLY A 210 3.36 14.37 3.85
C GLY A 210 2.95 13.54 2.63
N ILE A 211 2.17 14.11 1.72
CA ILE A 211 1.68 13.42 0.52
C ILE A 211 2.84 12.86 -0.34
N PHE A 212 4.02 13.47 -0.25
CA PHE A 212 5.27 12.97 -0.84
C PHE A 212 5.55 11.51 -0.49
N TRP A 213 5.47 11.16 0.81
CA TRP A 213 5.79 9.82 1.32
C TRP A 213 4.73 8.77 0.96
N PHE A 214 3.55 9.21 0.54
CA PHE A 214 2.51 8.36 -0.05
C PHE A 214 2.69 8.21 -1.57
N PHE A 215 2.92 9.31 -2.28
CA PHE A 215 2.93 9.35 -3.74
C PHE A 215 4.22 8.77 -4.34
N LEU A 216 5.39 9.11 -3.79
CA LEU A 216 6.67 8.68 -4.33
C LEU A 216 6.76 7.13 -4.41
N PRO A 217 6.48 6.36 -3.34
CA PRO A 217 6.58 4.91 -3.41
C PRO A 217 5.62 4.28 -4.44
N ILE A 218 4.41 4.83 -4.56
CA ILE A 218 3.42 4.38 -5.56
C ILE A 218 3.95 4.61 -6.98
N ALA A 219 4.47 5.82 -7.25
CA ALA A 219 5.03 6.17 -8.55
C ALA A 219 6.21 5.27 -8.92
N LEU A 220 7.09 4.96 -7.95
CA LEU A 220 8.25 4.09 -8.16
C LEU A 220 7.85 2.67 -8.55
N VAL A 221 6.85 2.08 -7.90
CA VAL A 221 6.35 0.74 -8.26
C VAL A 221 5.76 0.73 -9.68
N ILE A 222 4.95 1.74 -10.02
CA ILE A 222 4.35 1.86 -11.37
C ILE A 222 5.45 1.97 -12.44
N VAL A 223 6.43 2.84 -12.20
CA VAL A 223 7.54 3.06 -13.12
C VAL A 223 8.41 1.82 -13.25
N ASN A 224 8.68 1.12 -12.15
CA ASN A 224 9.42 -0.13 -12.17
C ASN A 224 8.71 -1.19 -13.03
N ASP A 225 7.39 -1.35 -12.90
CA ASP A 225 6.64 -2.30 -13.72
C ASP A 225 6.64 -1.93 -15.21
N ILE A 226 6.52 -0.64 -15.54
CA ILE A 226 6.57 -0.15 -16.92
C ILE A 226 7.95 -0.42 -17.53
N PHE A 227 9.03 -0.01 -16.87
CA PHE A 227 10.37 -0.19 -17.41
C PHE A 227 10.82 -1.66 -17.39
N ALA A 228 10.41 -2.45 -16.39
CA ALA A 228 10.67 -3.88 -16.40
C ALA A 228 10.00 -4.58 -17.59
N TYR A 229 8.79 -4.14 -17.97
CA TYR A 229 8.13 -4.61 -19.19
C TYR A 229 8.86 -4.15 -20.45
N VAL A 230 9.24 -2.88 -20.55
CA VAL A 230 9.95 -2.31 -21.71
C VAL A 230 11.29 -3.03 -21.94
N PHE A 231 12.14 -3.12 -20.92
CA PHE A 231 13.43 -3.81 -21.03
C PHE A 231 13.25 -5.31 -21.23
N GLY A 232 12.25 -5.92 -20.59
CA GLY A 232 11.93 -7.33 -20.81
C GLY A 232 11.46 -7.62 -22.23
N PHE A 233 10.77 -6.69 -22.89
CA PHE A 233 10.33 -6.84 -24.28
C PHE A 233 11.49 -6.73 -25.28
N PHE A 234 12.38 -5.74 -25.10
CA PHE A 234 13.48 -5.50 -26.06
C PHE A 234 14.70 -6.41 -25.84
N PHE A 235 15.03 -6.73 -24.58
CA PHE A 235 16.27 -7.42 -24.22
C PHE A 235 16.05 -8.75 -23.49
N GLY A 236 14.80 -9.13 -23.20
CA GLY A 236 14.49 -10.31 -22.40
C GLY A 236 14.89 -11.61 -23.09
N ARG A 237 15.84 -12.34 -22.48
CA ARG A 237 16.26 -13.67 -22.92
C ARG A 237 16.16 -14.69 -21.80
N HIS A 238 16.44 -14.28 -20.57
CA HIS A 238 16.49 -15.19 -19.42
C HIS A 238 15.28 -14.98 -18.51
N GLN A 239 14.52 -16.05 -18.29
CA GLN A 239 13.37 -16.04 -17.38
C GLN A 239 13.83 -15.84 -15.93
N LEU A 240 13.11 -15.01 -15.17
CA LEU A 240 13.42 -14.70 -13.77
C LEU A 240 12.92 -15.79 -12.82
N ILE A 241 11.66 -16.20 -12.95
CA ILE A 241 11.01 -17.18 -12.06
C ILE A 241 9.98 -18.02 -12.83
N GLU A 242 9.89 -19.32 -12.52
CA GLU A 242 8.95 -20.25 -13.16
C GLU A 242 7.48 -19.86 -12.93
N LEU A 243 7.19 -19.31 -11.75
CA LEU A 243 5.85 -18.87 -11.36
C LEU A 243 5.29 -17.75 -12.27
N SER A 244 6.17 -16.96 -12.90
CA SER A 244 5.81 -15.83 -13.76
C SER A 244 6.61 -15.87 -15.07
N PRO A 245 6.13 -16.62 -16.08
CA PRO A 245 6.91 -16.93 -17.29
C PRO A 245 7.22 -15.71 -18.17
N LYS A 246 6.58 -14.57 -17.94
CA LYS A 246 6.79 -13.34 -18.71
C LYS A 246 7.82 -12.39 -18.09
N LYS A 247 8.29 -12.64 -16.87
CA LYS A 247 9.25 -11.77 -16.19
C LYS A 247 10.67 -12.28 -16.49
N THR A 248 11.54 -11.38 -16.91
CA THR A 248 12.93 -11.68 -17.32
C THR A 248 13.94 -10.97 -16.43
N TRP A 249 15.16 -11.52 -16.35
CA TRP A 249 16.26 -10.91 -15.61
C TRP A 249 16.66 -9.56 -16.20
N GLU A 250 16.71 -9.43 -17.52
CA GLU A 250 17.06 -8.18 -18.19
C GLU A 250 16.01 -7.09 -17.94
N GLY A 251 14.73 -7.48 -17.93
CA GLY A 251 13.64 -6.58 -17.53
C GLY A 251 13.77 -6.13 -16.09
N TYR A 252 14.03 -7.07 -15.16
CA TYR A 252 14.19 -6.76 -13.74
C TYR A 252 15.35 -5.78 -13.46
N ILE A 253 16.52 -6.01 -14.07
CA ILE A 253 17.69 -5.13 -13.90
C ILE A 253 17.46 -3.77 -14.57
N GLY A 254 16.97 -3.75 -15.81
CA GLY A 254 16.71 -2.51 -16.55
C GLY A 254 15.62 -1.65 -15.91
N GLY A 255 14.56 -2.29 -15.41
CA GLY A 255 13.51 -1.66 -14.60
C GLY A 255 14.07 -1.00 -13.35
N GLY A 256 14.97 -1.69 -12.63
CA GLY A 256 15.59 -1.13 -11.43
C GLY A 256 16.45 0.10 -11.69
N LEU A 257 17.32 0.05 -12.70
CA LEU A 257 18.15 1.21 -13.08
C LEU A 257 17.29 2.43 -13.45
N MET A 258 16.25 2.23 -14.27
CA MET A 258 15.36 3.33 -14.65
C MET A 258 14.52 3.85 -13.50
N THR A 259 14.13 2.99 -12.57
CA THR A 259 13.39 3.39 -11.36
C THR A 259 14.24 4.29 -10.47
N MET A 260 15.54 3.99 -10.31
CA MET A 260 16.46 4.84 -9.56
C MET A 260 16.65 6.21 -10.21
N VAL A 261 16.87 6.25 -11.53
CA VAL A 261 16.99 7.51 -12.28
C VAL A 261 15.71 8.33 -12.16
N PHE A 262 14.55 7.69 -12.36
CA PHE A 262 13.25 8.34 -12.25
C PHE A 262 13.01 8.86 -10.83
N GLY A 263 13.28 8.08 -9.79
CA GLY A 263 13.13 8.49 -8.40
C GLY A 263 14.01 9.69 -8.05
N PHE A 264 15.24 9.73 -8.53
CA PHE A 264 16.14 10.86 -8.32
C PHE A 264 15.61 12.15 -8.96
N VAL A 265 15.09 12.07 -10.19
CA VAL A 265 14.55 13.22 -10.93
C VAL A 265 13.19 13.66 -10.38
N LEU A 266 12.26 12.72 -10.16
CA LEU A 266 10.93 13.01 -9.66
C LEU A 266 10.99 13.68 -8.28
N THR A 267 11.86 13.21 -7.40
CA THR A 267 12.05 13.83 -6.09
C THR A 267 12.51 15.28 -6.21
N ALA A 268 13.41 15.60 -7.14
CA ALA A 268 13.83 16.99 -7.36
C ALA A 268 12.66 17.88 -7.78
N LEU A 269 11.76 17.38 -8.64
CA LEU A 269 10.58 18.13 -9.10
C LEU A 269 9.52 18.32 -8.02
N LEU A 270 9.26 17.28 -7.20
CA LEU A 270 8.23 17.33 -6.16
C LEU A 270 8.66 18.14 -4.93
N SER A 271 9.96 18.27 -4.67
CA SER A 271 10.48 18.92 -3.46
C SER A 271 10.13 20.41 -3.37
N ASP A 272 9.81 21.06 -4.49
CA ASP A 272 9.45 22.47 -4.52
C ASP A 272 7.97 22.71 -4.17
N TRP A 273 7.15 21.65 -4.18
CA TRP A 273 5.71 21.76 -3.99
C TRP A 273 5.37 21.57 -2.50
N LYS A 274 5.18 22.69 -1.78
CA LYS A 274 4.84 22.69 -0.34
C LYS A 274 3.62 21.82 0.00
N PHE A 275 2.60 21.80 -0.85
CA PHE A 275 1.42 20.94 -0.69
C PHE A 275 1.78 19.45 -0.58
N VAL A 276 2.79 19.01 -1.32
CA VAL A 276 3.21 17.60 -1.39
C VAL A 276 4.15 17.26 -0.21
N VAL A 277 5.04 18.19 0.14
CA VAL A 277 6.12 17.95 1.11
C VAL A 277 5.69 18.21 2.55
N CYS A 278 4.83 19.19 2.81
CA CYS A 278 4.43 19.56 4.15
C CYS A 278 3.49 18.50 4.77
N PRO A 279 3.71 18.12 6.05
CA PRO A 279 2.72 17.38 6.82
C PRO A 279 1.40 18.17 6.89
N PRO A 280 0.24 17.51 6.69
CA PRO A 280 -1.04 18.21 6.69
C PRO A 280 -1.39 18.74 8.09
N PRO A 281 -1.59 20.06 8.27
CA PRO A 281 -1.98 20.62 9.57
C PRO A 281 -3.41 20.22 9.95
N ASN A 282 -4.27 20.01 8.95
CA ASN A 282 -5.64 19.55 9.08
C ASN A 282 -5.98 18.62 7.91
N LEU A 283 -6.96 17.73 8.09
CA LEU A 283 -7.40 16.78 7.07
C LEU A 283 -8.06 17.43 5.83
N HIS A 284 -8.46 18.69 5.93
CA HIS A 284 -9.12 19.45 4.86
C HIS A 284 -8.17 20.26 3.96
N MET A 285 -6.86 20.11 4.12
CA MET A 285 -5.87 20.75 3.25
C MET A 285 -6.08 20.32 1.80
N THR A 286 -6.16 21.25 0.85
CA THR A 286 -6.29 20.95 -0.59
C THR A 286 -5.10 21.51 -1.37
N ALA A 287 -4.93 21.12 -2.63
CA ALA A 287 -3.87 21.64 -3.49
C ALA A 287 -3.94 23.16 -3.74
N PHE A 288 -5.09 23.77 -3.50
CA PHE A 288 -5.32 25.21 -3.67
C PHE A 288 -5.20 26.00 -2.36
N SER A 289 -4.93 25.32 -1.24
CA SER A 289 -4.71 25.96 0.05
C SER A 289 -3.29 26.53 0.12
N ASP A 290 -3.13 27.73 0.67
CA ASP A 290 -1.80 28.28 0.96
C ASP A 290 -1.21 27.58 2.19
N VAL A 291 -0.25 26.68 1.96
CA VAL A 291 0.37 25.85 2.99
C VAL A 291 1.70 26.47 3.39
N GLN A 292 1.79 26.94 4.63
CA GLN A 292 3.04 27.37 5.25
C GLN A 292 3.43 26.35 6.32
N CYS A 293 4.62 25.75 6.18
CA CYS A 293 5.19 24.82 7.14
C CYS A 293 6.71 24.97 7.16
N ASP A 294 7.32 24.59 8.28
CA ASP A 294 8.76 24.39 8.35
C ASP A 294 9.11 23.08 7.63
N VAL A 295 9.71 23.22 6.46
CA VAL A 295 10.03 22.08 5.60
C VAL A 295 11.11 21.22 6.25
N ASN A 296 10.96 19.90 6.21
CA ASN A 296 12.00 19.00 6.72
C ASN A 296 13.35 19.29 5.99
N PRO A 297 14.48 19.45 6.70
CA PRO A 297 15.79 19.77 6.12
C PRO A 297 16.25 18.85 5.00
N VAL A 298 15.69 17.63 4.90
CA VAL A 298 15.98 16.72 3.77
C VAL A 298 15.52 17.30 2.42
N PHE A 299 14.53 18.20 2.41
CA PHE A 299 14.03 18.86 1.20
C PHE A 299 14.75 20.19 0.89
N VAL A 300 15.60 20.68 1.79
CA VAL A 300 16.35 21.92 1.60
C VAL A 300 17.62 21.64 0.76
N PRO A 301 17.88 22.39 -0.32
CA PRO A 301 19.07 22.19 -1.14
C PRO A 301 20.36 22.40 -0.34
N ARG A 302 21.35 21.53 -0.56
CA ARG A 302 22.69 21.65 0.01
C ARG A 302 23.74 21.53 -1.09
N ASP A 303 24.83 22.26 -0.92
CA ASP A 303 25.96 22.19 -1.85
C ASP A 303 26.93 21.08 -1.44
N TYR A 304 27.13 20.13 -2.35
CA TYR A 304 28.07 19.04 -2.17
C TYR A 304 29.32 19.29 -3.02
N ARG A 305 30.49 19.14 -2.40
CA ARG A 305 31.78 19.17 -3.11
C ARG A 305 32.04 17.82 -3.74
N LEU A 306 32.31 17.82 -5.05
CA LEU A 306 32.60 16.60 -5.79
C LEU A 306 34.03 16.11 -5.46
N PRO A 307 34.26 14.78 -5.39
CA PRO A 307 35.61 14.23 -5.28
C PRO A 307 36.48 14.65 -6.46
N ALA A 308 37.78 14.87 -6.22
CA ALA A 308 38.73 15.34 -7.24
C ALA A 308 38.76 14.46 -8.52
N ALA A 309 38.55 13.15 -8.37
CA ALA A 309 38.46 12.23 -9.50
C ALA A 309 37.24 12.49 -10.39
N VAL A 310 36.10 12.84 -9.78
CA VAL A 310 34.84 13.12 -10.50
C VAL A 310 34.92 14.48 -11.18
N THR A 311 35.51 15.49 -10.53
CA THR A 311 35.69 16.81 -11.14
C THR A 311 36.61 16.74 -12.36
N ALA A 312 37.72 15.99 -12.29
CA ALA A 312 38.62 15.79 -13.42
C ALA A 312 37.93 15.07 -14.59
N LEU A 313 37.11 14.05 -14.30
CA LEU A 313 36.33 13.35 -15.32
C LEU A 313 35.28 14.27 -15.98
N LEU A 314 34.53 15.04 -15.18
CA LEU A 314 33.52 15.97 -15.68
C LEU A 314 34.14 17.11 -16.49
N GLU A 315 35.33 17.58 -16.10
CA GLU A 315 36.07 18.59 -16.85
C GLU A 315 36.46 18.08 -18.24
N VAL A 316 36.93 16.83 -18.34
CA VAL A 316 37.21 16.18 -19.63
C VAL A 316 35.94 15.98 -20.46
N LEU A 317 34.84 15.54 -19.83
CA LEU A 317 33.60 15.17 -20.54
C LEU A 317 32.76 16.38 -20.96
N LEU A 318 32.56 17.36 -20.07
CA LEU A 318 31.66 18.50 -20.25
C LEU A 318 32.40 19.79 -20.61
N ARG A 319 33.74 19.77 -20.70
CA ARG A 319 34.59 20.96 -20.92
C ARG A 319 34.28 22.11 -19.96
N ARG A 320 33.82 21.79 -18.74
CA ARG A 320 33.49 22.75 -17.68
C ARG A 320 33.93 22.20 -16.34
N SER A 321 34.61 23.03 -15.54
CA SER A 321 35.05 22.69 -14.19
C SER A 321 33.88 22.87 -13.20
N ILE A 322 33.10 21.81 -12.98
CA ILE A 322 32.05 21.79 -11.96
C ILE A 322 32.66 21.25 -10.66
N THR A 323 32.80 22.09 -9.64
CA THR A 323 33.40 21.74 -8.33
C THR A 323 32.35 21.51 -7.24
N THR A 324 31.19 22.15 -7.36
CA THR A 324 30.05 22.02 -6.44
C THR A 324 28.78 21.65 -7.20
N VAL A 325 27.96 20.80 -6.60
CA VAL A 325 26.64 20.45 -7.11
C VAL A 325 25.61 20.63 -6.00
N THR A 326 24.56 21.38 -6.29
CA THR A 326 23.44 21.60 -5.40
C THR A 326 22.46 20.43 -5.52
N ILE A 327 22.33 19.63 -4.47
CA ILE A 327 21.45 18.46 -4.43
C ILE A 327 20.62 18.53 -3.14
N ARG A 328 19.35 18.13 -3.19
CA ARG A 328 18.54 17.99 -1.98
C ARG A 328 18.82 16.63 -1.33
N PRO A 329 19.08 16.54 -0.01
CA PRO A 329 19.37 15.26 0.65
C PRO A 329 18.31 14.17 0.40
N VAL A 330 17.04 14.55 0.24
CA VAL A 330 15.93 13.64 -0.08
C VAL A 330 16.14 12.86 -1.39
N GLN A 331 16.93 13.38 -2.34
CA GLN A 331 17.24 12.65 -3.58
C GLN A 331 18.11 11.41 -3.32
N PHE A 332 18.97 11.43 -2.29
CA PHE A 332 19.71 10.23 -1.89
C PHE A 332 18.80 9.22 -1.18
N HIS A 333 17.88 9.71 -0.35
CA HIS A 333 16.85 8.86 0.26
C HIS A 333 15.94 8.23 -0.80
N SER A 334 15.58 8.96 -1.86
CA SER A 334 14.76 8.43 -2.95
C SER A 334 15.48 7.33 -3.74
N LEU A 335 16.81 7.36 -3.84
CA LEU A 335 17.58 6.23 -4.41
C LEU A 335 17.45 4.96 -3.56
N ALA A 336 17.52 5.06 -2.23
CA ALA A 336 17.32 3.92 -1.34
C ALA A 336 15.89 3.36 -1.45
N ILE A 337 14.89 4.24 -1.52
CA ILE A 337 13.48 3.86 -1.69
C ILE A 337 13.26 3.22 -3.07
N SER A 338 13.87 3.75 -4.12
CA SER A 338 13.82 3.21 -5.49
C SER A 338 14.52 1.86 -5.61
N ALA A 339 15.64 1.67 -4.90
CA ALA A 339 16.32 0.39 -4.80
C ALA A 339 15.41 -0.66 -4.18
N PHE A 340 14.72 -0.34 -3.09
CA PHE A 340 13.76 -1.25 -2.49
C PHE A 340 12.55 -1.52 -3.40
N ALA A 341 11.99 -0.48 -4.03
CA ALA A 341 10.84 -0.58 -4.94
C ALA A 341 11.13 -1.47 -6.15
N SER A 342 12.38 -1.51 -6.62
CA SER A 342 12.79 -2.32 -7.76
C SER A 342 13.25 -3.72 -7.38
N LEU A 343 13.94 -3.88 -6.24
CA LEU A 343 14.53 -5.17 -5.85
C LEU A 343 13.59 -6.02 -4.99
N ILE A 344 12.91 -5.42 -4.03
CA ILE A 344 12.16 -6.18 -3.02
C ILE A 344 10.65 -6.12 -3.27
N ALA A 345 10.11 -4.95 -3.63
CA ALA A 345 8.67 -4.83 -3.84
C ALA A 345 8.07 -5.80 -4.88
N PRO A 346 8.76 -6.18 -5.99
CA PRO A 346 8.22 -7.15 -6.96
C PRO A 346 7.92 -8.53 -6.38
N PHE A 347 8.54 -8.89 -5.24
CA PHE A 347 8.22 -10.13 -4.55
C PHE A 347 6.80 -10.17 -4.02
N GLY A 348 6.16 -9.02 -3.75
CA GLY A 348 4.72 -8.94 -3.47
C GLY A 348 3.88 -9.46 -4.64
N GLY A 349 4.23 -9.06 -5.87
CA GLY A 349 3.59 -9.54 -7.09
C GLY A 349 3.87 -11.01 -7.40
N PHE A 350 5.07 -11.51 -7.06
CA PHE A 350 5.37 -12.94 -7.15
C PHE A 350 4.55 -13.75 -6.13
N PHE A 351 4.42 -13.27 -4.89
CA PHE A 351 3.57 -13.89 -3.88
C PHE A 351 2.11 -13.94 -4.32
N ALA A 352 1.56 -12.82 -4.80
CA ALA A 352 0.20 -12.76 -5.33
C ALA A 352 0.00 -13.69 -6.53
N SER A 353 1.00 -13.80 -7.41
CA SER A 353 1.00 -14.79 -8.50
C SER A 353 0.99 -16.23 -7.97
N GLY A 354 1.70 -16.51 -6.87
CA GLY A 354 1.69 -17.80 -6.17
C GLY A 354 0.32 -18.20 -5.69
N VAL A 355 -0.37 -17.28 -5.01
CA VAL A 355 -1.77 -17.46 -4.58
C VAL A 355 -2.66 -17.77 -5.78
N LYS A 356 -2.55 -17.00 -6.87
CA LYS A 356 -3.37 -17.22 -8.07
C LYS A 356 -3.18 -18.62 -8.66
N ARG A 357 -1.95 -19.15 -8.69
CA ARG A 357 -1.68 -20.51 -9.17
C ARG A 357 -2.21 -21.57 -8.23
N ALA A 358 -2.10 -21.37 -6.92
CA ALA A 358 -2.63 -22.30 -5.92
C ALA A 358 -4.16 -22.48 -6.04
N PHE A 359 -4.89 -21.42 -6.39
CA PHE A 359 -6.34 -21.45 -6.59
C PHE A 359 -6.76 -21.69 -8.07
N ASN A 360 -5.80 -21.92 -8.96
CA ASN A 360 -6.02 -22.09 -10.40
C ASN A 360 -6.85 -20.96 -11.04
N ILE A 361 -6.57 -19.72 -10.63
CA ILE A 361 -7.18 -18.50 -11.16
C ILE A 361 -6.15 -17.67 -11.93
N LYS A 362 -6.64 -16.72 -12.73
CA LYS A 362 -5.78 -15.81 -13.49
C LYS A 362 -5.67 -14.42 -12.87
N ASP A 363 -6.78 -13.89 -12.40
CA ASP A 363 -6.97 -12.56 -11.82
C ASP A 363 -7.77 -12.74 -10.52
N PHE A 364 -7.55 -11.89 -9.51
CA PHE A 364 -8.25 -11.99 -8.21
C PHE A 364 -9.74 -11.62 -8.31
N GLY A 365 -10.11 -10.82 -9.32
CA GLY A 365 -11.47 -10.35 -9.53
C GLY A 365 -11.65 -9.70 -10.89
N ASN A 366 -12.84 -9.14 -11.12
CA ASN A 366 -13.19 -8.38 -12.32
C ASN A 366 -13.68 -6.96 -11.96
N SER A 367 -13.18 -6.41 -10.85
CA SER A 367 -13.67 -5.16 -10.27
C SER A 367 -13.42 -3.94 -11.14
N ILE A 368 -12.35 -3.94 -11.95
CA ILE A 368 -12.06 -2.85 -12.88
C ILE A 368 -12.29 -3.34 -14.32
N PRO A 369 -13.27 -2.78 -15.04
CA PRO A 369 -13.61 -3.21 -16.40
C PRO A 369 -12.39 -3.16 -17.33
N GLY A 370 -12.02 -4.32 -17.89
CA GLY A 370 -10.89 -4.46 -18.82
C GLY A 370 -9.49 -4.50 -18.19
N HIS A 371 -9.38 -4.34 -16.85
CA HIS A 371 -8.10 -4.20 -16.13
C HIS A 371 -7.82 -5.25 -15.05
N GLY A 372 -8.79 -6.11 -14.72
CA GLY A 372 -8.65 -7.21 -13.75
C GLY A 372 -9.17 -6.86 -12.35
N GLY A 373 -8.63 -7.53 -11.33
CA GLY A 373 -8.94 -7.26 -9.92
C GLY A 373 -8.18 -6.03 -9.40
N VAL A 374 -8.69 -5.42 -8.34
CA VAL A 374 -7.97 -4.35 -7.62
C VAL A 374 -6.73 -4.93 -6.94
N THR A 375 -6.83 -6.15 -6.41
CA THR A 375 -5.71 -6.85 -5.74
C THR A 375 -4.51 -7.02 -6.68
N ASP A 376 -4.75 -7.31 -7.96
CA ASP A 376 -3.70 -7.46 -8.98
C ASP A 376 -2.91 -6.16 -9.24
N ARG A 377 -3.38 -5.00 -8.75
CA ARG A 377 -2.73 -3.69 -8.92
C ARG A 377 -2.02 -3.19 -7.66
N PHE A 378 -2.36 -3.76 -6.51
CA PHE A 378 -1.89 -3.31 -5.20
C PHE A 378 -0.99 -4.35 -4.49
N ASP A 379 -0.75 -5.51 -5.11
CA ASP A 379 0.07 -6.59 -4.55
C ASP A 379 1.49 -6.15 -4.13
N CYS A 380 2.14 -5.28 -4.89
CA CYS A 380 3.44 -4.71 -4.55
C CYS A 380 3.34 -3.45 -3.67
N GLN A 381 2.19 -2.76 -3.70
CA GLN A 381 2.02 -1.46 -3.04
C GLN A 381 1.97 -1.57 -1.52
N PHE A 382 1.43 -2.66 -0.97
CA PHE A 382 1.38 -2.87 0.48
C PHE A 382 2.76 -2.98 1.12
N ILE A 383 3.64 -3.81 0.55
CA ILE A 383 5.02 -3.96 1.01
C ILE A 383 5.77 -2.63 0.87
N MET A 384 5.52 -1.91 -0.23
CA MET A 384 6.14 -0.62 -0.46
C MET A 384 5.70 0.44 0.54
N ALA A 385 4.42 0.47 0.93
CA ALA A 385 3.90 1.39 1.92
C ALA A 385 4.51 1.15 3.31
N ALA A 386 4.59 -0.11 3.74
CA ALA A 386 5.24 -0.49 4.99
C ALA A 386 6.71 -0.06 5.01
N PHE A 387 7.44 -0.36 3.94
CA PHE A 387 8.84 0.04 3.84
C PHE A 387 9.02 1.56 3.87
N SER A 388 8.21 2.31 3.12
CA SER A 388 8.28 3.78 3.11
C SER A 388 8.07 4.35 4.52
N HIS A 389 7.09 3.82 5.26
CA HIS A 389 6.81 4.26 6.62
C HIS A 389 7.95 3.94 7.59
N THR A 390 8.47 2.70 7.54
CA THR A 390 9.61 2.30 8.37
C THR A 390 10.85 3.14 8.03
N TYR A 391 11.15 3.31 6.75
CA TYR A 391 12.29 4.09 6.29
C TYR A 391 12.19 5.56 6.73
N TYR A 392 11.02 6.17 6.57
CA TYR A 392 10.75 7.52 7.06
C TYR A 392 10.97 7.61 8.57
N SER A 393 10.33 6.72 9.33
CA SER A 393 10.38 6.71 10.80
C SER A 393 11.80 6.50 11.34
N SER A 394 12.65 5.75 10.63
CA SER A 394 14.01 5.46 11.06
C SER A 394 15.04 6.51 10.63
N PHE A 395 14.92 7.08 9.44
CA PHE A 395 15.99 7.89 8.84
C PHE A 395 15.64 9.36 8.61
N ILE A 396 14.34 9.70 8.54
CA ILE A 396 13.90 11.04 8.10
C ILE A 396 13.11 11.78 9.19
N ARG A 397 12.34 11.06 10.01
CA ARG A 397 11.52 11.65 11.05
C ARG A 397 12.40 12.45 12.02
N MET A 398 12.07 13.72 12.19
CA MET A 398 12.70 14.58 13.17
C MET A 398 11.90 14.59 14.46
N SER A 399 12.57 14.37 15.60
CA SER A 399 11.98 14.58 16.91
C SER A 399 12.06 16.06 17.28
N THR A 400 11.16 16.89 16.74
CA THR A 400 11.06 18.29 17.15
C THR A 400 10.33 18.38 18.48
N VAL A 401 11.08 18.55 19.56
CA VAL A 401 10.51 18.81 20.88
C VAL A 401 9.98 20.24 20.91
N THR A 402 8.67 20.41 21.10
CA THR A 402 8.05 21.75 21.21
C THR A 402 8.02 22.20 22.67
N VAL A 403 8.03 23.53 22.90
CA VAL A 403 7.89 24.10 24.24
C VAL A 403 6.61 23.62 24.92
N GLY A 404 5.51 23.52 24.15
CA GLY A 404 4.24 22.97 24.65
C GLY A 404 4.36 21.52 25.11
N SER A 405 5.05 20.66 24.35
CA SER A 405 5.29 19.27 24.75
C SER A 405 6.17 19.17 26.01
N LEU A 406 7.20 20.00 26.12
CA LEU A 406 8.03 20.09 27.34
C LEU A 406 7.21 20.54 28.53
N PHE A 407 6.34 21.53 28.35
CA PHE A 407 5.47 22.04 29.39
C PHE A 407 4.43 21.01 29.82
N SER A 408 3.81 20.29 28.89
CA SER A 408 2.90 19.17 29.24
C SER A 408 3.63 18.06 29.99
N SER A 409 4.84 17.69 29.58
CA SER A 409 5.66 16.73 30.34
C SER A 409 6.02 17.25 31.72
N PHE A 410 6.31 18.55 31.85
CA PHE A 410 6.57 19.22 33.13
C PHE A 410 5.36 19.13 34.07
N LEU A 411 4.14 19.38 33.56
CA LEU A 411 2.91 19.32 34.38
C LEU A 411 2.59 17.92 34.91
N VAL A 412 3.07 16.86 34.26
CA VAL A 412 2.87 15.47 34.71
C VAL A 412 3.85 15.08 35.84
N LEU A 413 4.96 15.82 36.00
CA LEU A 413 5.92 15.56 37.06
C LEU A 413 5.37 15.97 38.43
N ASN A 414 5.81 15.25 39.47
CA ASN A 414 5.58 15.65 40.86
C ASN A 414 6.32 16.98 41.17
N SER A 415 5.83 17.74 42.15
CA SER A 415 6.37 19.06 42.52
C SER A 415 7.89 19.07 42.76
N ASP A 416 8.44 18.04 43.41
CA ASP A 416 9.89 17.93 43.65
C ASP A 416 10.68 17.78 42.34
N LYS A 417 10.15 16.99 41.40
CA LYS A 417 10.77 16.76 40.08
C LYS A 417 10.61 17.96 39.14
N GLN A 418 9.54 18.73 39.29
CA GLN A 418 9.39 20.02 38.62
C GLN A 418 10.46 21.01 39.06
N LEU A 419 10.71 21.11 40.38
CA LEU A 419 11.74 22.00 40.92
C LEU A 419 13.15 21.57 40.49
N GLU A 420 13.45 20.27 40.56
CA GLU A 420 14.74 19.71 40.11
C GLU A 420 15.01 20.01 38.62
N LEU A 421 13.99 19.83 37.76
CA LEU A 421 14.09 20.13 36.34
C LEU A 421 14.26 21.63 36.07
N TYR A 422 13.53 22.48 36.79
CA TYR A 422 13.65 23.93 36.69
C TYR A 422 15.06 24.40 37.06
N GLN A 423 15.59 23.93 38.20
CA GLN A 423 16.95 24.24 38.66
C GLN A 423 18.00 23.77 37.64
N SER A 424 17.86 22.54 37.12
CA SER A 424 18.78 21.99 36.12
C SER A 424 18.79 22.79 34.81
N ILE A 425 17.61 23.24 34.34
CA ILE A 425 17.50 24.10 33.15
C ILE A 425 18.15 25.46 33.42
N GLN A 426 17.92 26.03 34.60
CA GLN A 426 18.51 27.32 34.99
C GLN A 426 20.05 27.25 35.04
N GLU A 427 20.62 26.22 35.68
CA GLU A 427 22.07 25.98 35.74
C GLU A 427 22.68 25.78 34.33
N PHE A 428 21.98 25.04 33.46
CA PHE A 428 22.40 24.84 32.07
C PHE A 428 22.39 26.15 31.26
N LEU A 429 21.36 26.98 31.42
CA LEU A 429 21.25 28.26 30.71
C LEU A 429 22.28 29.29 31.22
N GLN A 430 22.62 29.24 32.50
CA GLN A 430 23.70 30.05 33.08
C GLN A 430 25.08 29.61 32.59
N SER A 431 25.36 28.30 32.59
CA SER A 431 26.66 27.77 32.12
C SER A 431 26.87 27.93 30.61
N SER A 432 25.79 27.90 29.82
CA SER A 432 25.85 28.15 28.37
C SER A 432 25.88 29.65 27.99
N GLY A 433 25.81 30.57 28.95
CA GLY A 433 25.83 32.02 28.71
C GLY A 433 24.58 32.57 28.02
N SER A 434 23.52 31.77 27.91
CA SER A 434 22.25 32.15 27.27
C SER A 434 21.33 32.94 28.22
N LEU A 435 21.59 32.89 29.53
CA LEU A 435 20.92 33.71 30.55
C LEU A 435 21.87 34.76 31.11
N ALA A 436 21.59 36.05 30.90
CA ALA A 436 22.34 37.12 31.54
C ALA A 436 22.04 37.16 33.06
N PRO A 437 23.04 37.35 33.94
CA PRO A 437 22.83 37.42 35.40
C PRO A 437 21.79 38.46 35.84
N SER A 438 21.61 39.53 35.04
CA SER A 438 20.65 40.61 35.29
C SER A 438 19.18 40.21 35.12
N ALA A 439 18.87 39.15 34.35
CA ALA A 439 17.49 38.70 34.13
C ALA A 439 16.91 37.99 35.37
N ILE A 440 17.76 37.43 36.22
CA ILE A 440 17.36 36.67 37.42
C ILE A 440 16.93 37.62 38.54
N GLY A 441 17.60 38.76 38.69
CA GLY A 441 17.22 39.80 39.66
C GLY A 441 15.81 40.35 39.40
N ALA A 442 15.47 40.58 38.13
CA ALA A 442 14.16 41.09 37.73
C ALA A 442 13.02 40.07 37.97
N MET A 443 13.27 38.76 37.84
CA MET A 443 12.25 37.73 38.09
C MET A 443 12.01 37.50 39.59
N SER A 444 13.03 37.73 40.44
CA SER A 444 12.91 37.65 41.90
C SER A 444 12.11 38.81 42.49
N GLU A 445 12.16 40.01 41.89
CA GLU A 445 11.44 41.18 42.40
C GLU A 445 9.94 41.16 42.08
N THR A 446 9.51 40.40 41.06
CA THR A 446 8.08 40.23 40.70
C THR A 446 7.36 39.12 41.47
N ALA A 447 8.03 38.41 42.38
CA ALA A 447 7.48 37.28 43.13
C ALA A 447 7.26 37.57 44.64
N VAL A 448 7.15 38.84 45.03
CA VAL A 448 6.76 39.28 46.38
C VAL A 448 5.35 39.86 46.39
#